data_AF-A0A661PJ39-F1
#
_entry.id   AF-A0A661PJ39-F1
#
_cell.length_a   1.000
_cell.length_b   1.000
_cell.length_c   1.000
_cell.angle_alpha   90.00
_cell.angle_beta   90.00
_cell.angle_gamma   90.00
#
_symmetry.space_group_name_H-M   'P 1'
#
loop_
_entity.id
_entity.type
_entity.pdbx_description
1 polymer ?
#
loop_
_entity_poly.entity_id
_entity_poly.type
_entity_poly.pdbx_seq_one_letter_code
_entity_poly.pdbx_strand_id
1 'polypeptide(L)'
;MLGSKKFDLVITDPPFGNNLFYADLSDFFYVWLRIPLRKWYEGLPEAKYFEPERTPHSMEAIDNKVEHPDDREDFEKATFIEAKHLTKIRELSSDNSLEEKDPNPFHRPEPSSDFYCQTLSACWAESGRLLKDGGIMAFTFHHNEDQAWIDILKALFDAGYVLVATYPIRSDETKGETGAFGSRKIEYDIIHV
;
A
#
# COMPACT_ATOMS: atom_id res chain seq x y z
N MET A 1 -1.15 12.63 20.20
CA MET A 1 -2.21 11.89 19.47
C MET A 1 -3.42 12.79 19.31
N LEU A 2 -4.13 12.68 18.18
CA LEU A 2 -5.47 13.25 18.03
C LEU A 2 -6.41 12.49 18.99
N GLY A 3 -7.13 13.22 19.84
CA GLY A 3 -7.99 12.60 20.87
C GLY A 3 -9.27 11.98 20.30
N SER A 4 -10.33 11.91 21.11
CA SER A 4 -11.66 11.44 20.66
C SER A 4 -12.43 12.44 19.77
N LYS A 5 -11.77 13.51 19.28
CA LYS A 5 -12.39 14.51 18.40
C LYS A 5 -12.69 13.86 17.04
N LYS A 6 -13.95 13.99 16.60
CA LYS A 6 -14.40 13.52 15.29
C LYS A 6 -14.28 14.60 14.21
N PHE A 7 -14.04 14.19 12.97
CA PHE A 7 -13.87 15.04 11.79
C PHE A 7 -14.89 14.73 10.69
N ASP A 8 -15.23 15.72 9.87
CA ASP A 8 -16.14 15.57 8.72
C ASP A 8 -15.41 15.03 7.47
N LEU A 9 -14.14 15.39 7.33
CA LEU A 9 -13.29 15.07 6.17
C LEU A 9 -11.88 14.73 6.66
N VAL A 10 -11.31 13.65 6.14
CA VAL A 10 -9.87 13.36 6.13
C VAL A 10 -9.38 13.49 4.69
N ILE A 11 -8.19 14.07 4.49
CA ILE A 11 -7.50 14.12 3.21
C ILE A 11 -6.11 13.54 3.43
N THR A 12 -5.69 12.58 2.61
CA THR A 12 -4.41 11.88 2.72
C THR A 12 -3.78 11.64 1.35
N ASP A 13 -2.46 11.51 1.32
CA ASP A 13 -1.67 11.18 0.13
C ASP A 13 -0.97 9.83 0.42
N PRO A 14 -1.53 8.70 -0.03
CA PRO A 14 -1.02 7.37 0.29
C PRO A 14 0.32 7.09 -0.40
N PRO A 15 1.21 6.31 0.24
CA PRO A 15 2.51 5.97 -0.34
C PRO A 15 2.40 5.17 -1.64
N PHE A 16 3.28 5.49 -2.59
CA PHE A 16 3.28 5.00 -3.97
C PHE A 16 3.84 3.57 -4.16
N GLY A 17 3.43 2.62 -3.32
CA GLY A 17 3.83 1.21 -3.43
C GLY A 17 5.36 1.04 -3.39
N ASN A 18 5.94 0.63 -4.52
CA ASN A 18 7.38 0.38 -4.69
C ASN A 18 8.16 1.53 -5.35
N ASN A 19 7.51 2.66 -5.69
CA ASN A 19 8.16 3.76 -6.40
C ASN A 19 9.10 4.59 -5.52
N LEU A 20 8.86 4.65 -4.20
CA LEU A 20 9.62 5.45 -3.24
C LEU A 20 9.81 4.70 -1.92
N PHE A 21 11.08 4.53 -1.52
CA PHE A 21 11.50 3.93 -0.26
C PHE A 21 11.80 5.07 0.73
N TYR A 22 10.79 5.49 1.50
CA TYR A 22 10.83 6.76 2.23
C TYR A 22 11.87 6.77 3.35
N ALA A 23 12.07 5.64 4.05
CA ALA A 23 13.06 5.50 5.11
C ALA A 23 14.49 5.53 4.57
N ASP A 24 14.78 4.82 3.46
CA ASP A 24 16.10 4.85 2.82
C ASP A 24 16.46 6.26 2.31
N LEU A 25 15.50 6.96 1.68
CA LEU A 25 15.67 8.35 1.25
C LEU A 25 15.85 9.31 2.44
N SER A 26 15.11 9.07 3.52
CA SER A 26 15.17 9.90 4.73
C SER A 26 16.45 9.69 5.53
N ASP A 27 16.97 8.46 5.60
CA ASP A 27 18.18 8.09 6.35
C ASP A 27 19.40 8.94 5.97
N PHE A 28 19.53 9.30 4.69
CA PHE A 28 20.57 10.18 4.19
C PHE A 28 20.62 11.53 4.93
N PHE A 29 19.47 12.13 5.22
CA PHE A 29 19.37 13.40 5.96
C PHE A 29 19.21 13.19 7.48
N TYR A 30 18.55 12.10 7.88
CA TYR A 30 18.17 11.80 9.26
C TYR A 30 19.36 11.77 10.22
N VAL A 31 20.51 11.24 9.76
CA VAL A 31 21.75 11.18 10.56
C VAL A 31 22.18 12.56 11.10
N TRP A 32 21.98 13.63 10.33
CA TRP A 32 22.25 15.00 10.76
C TRP A 32 21.06 15.63 11.47
N LEU A 33 19.83 15.41 10.98
CA LEU A 33 18.61 16.02 11.51
C LEU A 33 18.27 15.55 12.94
N ARG A 34 18.53 14.27 13.28
CA ARG A 34 18.23 13.73 14.62
C ARG A 34 19.01 14.43 15.74
N ILE A 35 20.20 14.97 15.46
CA ILE A 35 21.06 15.61 16.47
C ILE A 35 20.43 16.90 17.03
N PRO A 36 20.03 17.91 16.23
CA PRO A 36 19.30 19.07 16.72
C PRO A 36 17.87 18.71 17.16
N LEU A 37 17.16 17.80 16.48
CA LEU A 37 15.78 17.45 16.84
C LEU A 37 15.70 16.83 18.25
N ARG A 38 16.62 15.94 18.63
CA ARG A 38 16.71 15.42 20.00
C ARG A 38 16.94 16.50 21.06
N LYS A 39 17.64 17.58 20.73
CA LYS A 39 17.88 18.72 21.63
C LYS A 39 16.67 19.65 21.70
N TRP A 40 15.99 19.89 20.59
CA TRP A 40 14.78 20.73 20.55
C TRP A 40 13.59 20.08 21.27
N TYR A 41 13.48 18.75 21.23
CA TYR A 41 12.46 18.00 21.95
C TYR A 41 12.91 17.50 23.33
N GLU A 42 14.00 18.02 23.91
CA GLU A 42 14.49 17.58 25.22
C GLU A 42 13.41 17.75 26.31
N GLY A 43 13.11 16.66 27.03
CA GLY A 43 12.03 16.62 28.02
C GLY A 43 10.62 16.44 27.47
N LEU A 44 10.45 16.34 26.13
CA LEU A 44 9.16 16.11 25.47
C LEU A 44 9.06 14.66 24.94
N PRO A 45 7.85 14.05 24.88
CA PRO A 45 7.66 12.69 24.36
C PRO A 45 8.20 12.48 22.93
N GLU A 46 8.16 13.53 22.11
CA GLU A 46 8.59 13.55 20.71
C GLU A 46 10.09 13.28 20.54
N ALA A 47 10.93 13.49 21.57
CA ALA A 47 12.36 13.15 21.50
C ALA A 47 12.58 11.66 21.18
N LYS A 48 11.66 10.79 21.63
CA LYS A 48 11.69 9.35 21.36
C LYS A 48 11.65 9.02 19.86
N TYR A 49 11.04 9.85 19.03
CA TYR A 49 11.01 9.65 17.58
C TYR A 49 12.39 9.79 16.93
N PHE A 50 13.31 10.52 17.57
CA PHE A 50 14.67 10.79 17.09
C PHE A 50 15.75 10.01 17.85
N GLU A 51 15.37 9.21 18.85
CA GLU A 51 16.27 8.31 19.59
C GLU A 51 16.89 7.22 18.71
N PRO A 52 16.15 6.50 17.83
CA PRO A 52 16.71 5.51 16.92
C PRO A 52 17.82 6.07 16.03
N GLU A 53 18.74 5.20 15.61
CA GLU A 53 19.85 5.58 14.72
C GLU A 53 19.45 5.66 13.25
N ARG A 54 18.47 4.84 12.82
CA ARG A 54 17.82 4.87 11.51
C ARG A 54 16.35 5.26 11.65
N THR A 55 15.74 5.64 10.54
CA THR A 55 14.29 5.81 10.37
C THR A 55 13.54 4.46 10.48
N PRO A 56 12.20 4.43 10.65
CA PRO A 56 11.47 3.20 10.97
C PRO A 56 11.08 2.38 9.72
N HIS A 57 12.07 1.81 9.03
CA HIS A 57 11.91 0.95 7.82
C HIS A 57 10.77 -0.08 7.94
N SER A 58 10.77 -0.87 9.02
CA SER A 58 9.84 -1.98 9.23
C SER A 58 8.37 -1.59 9.52
N MET A 59 8.01 -0.31 9.35
CA MET A 59 6.65 0.21 9.56
C MET A 59 6.17 1.07 8.38
N GLU A 60 6.92 1.13 7.28
CA GLU A 60 6.51 1.88 6.10
C GLU A 60 5.49 1.08 5.28
N ALA A 61 4.36 1.71 4.94
CA ALA A 61 3.42 1.14 3.99
C ALA A 61 3.99 1.26 2.56
N ILE A 62 4.95 0.41 2.21
CA ILE A 62 5.57 0.33 0.88
C ILE A 62 5.61 -1.12 0.39
N ASP A 63 5.60 -1.32 -0.94
CA ASP A 63 5.79 -2.63 -1.56
C ASP A 63 7.30 -2.93 -1.68
N ASN A 64 7.90 -3.42 -0.60
CA ASN A 64 9.35 -3.71 -0.55
C ASN A 64 9.65 -5.22 -0.63
N LYS A 65 9.97 -5.71 -1.83
CA LYS A 65 10.34 -7.12 -2.08
C LYS A 65 11.69 -7.54 -1.49
N VAL A 66 12.51 -6.60 -0.99
CA VAL A 66 13.77 -6.92 -0.30
C VAL A 66 13.52 -7.20 1.19
N GLU A 67 12.63 -6.44 1.82
CA GLU A 67 12.24 -6.64 3.22
C GLU A 67 11.16 -7.71 3.39
N HIS A 68 10.30 -7.88 2.38
CA HIS A 68 9.24 -8.88 2.30
C HIS A 68 9.45 -9.78 1.07
N PRO A 69 10.50 -10.63 1.06
CA PRO A 69 10.80 -11.50 -0.07
C PRO A 69 9.67 -12.49 -0.35
N ASP A 70 9.47 -12.84 -1.62
CA ASP A 70 8.49 -13.85 -2.01
C ASP A 70 8.95 -15.25 -1.55
N ASP A 71 8.33 -15.73 -0.47
CA ASP A 71 8.55 -17.04 0.15
C ASP A 71 7.55 -18.10 -0.34
N ARG A 72 6.75 -17.78 -1.36
CA ARG A 72 5.70 -18.68 -1.87
C ARG A 72 6.25 -19.73 -2.81
N GLU A 73 5.76 -20.95 -2.64
CA GLU A 73 5.92 -22.01 -3.62
C GLU A 73 5.10 -21.71 -4.89
N ASP A 74 5.51 -22.24 -6.05
CA ASP A 74 4.86 -21.92 -7.33
C ASP A 74 3.38 -22.31 -7.42
N PHE A 75 2.92 -23.24 -6.58
CA PHE A 75 1.52 -23.63 -6.49
C PHE A 75 0.68 -22.71 -5.58
N GLU A 76 1.30 -21.83 -4.78
CA GLU A 76 0.61 -20.86 -3.91
C GLU A 76 0.34 -19.51 -4.62
N LYS A 77 1.04 -19.25 -5.72
CA LYS A 77 1.00 -17.94 -6.42
C LYS A 77 -0.29 -17.70 -7.21
N ALA A 78 -0.86 -18.74 -7.81
CA ALA A 78 -2.07 -18.64 -8.63
C ALA A 78 -3.35 -18.69 -7.78
N THR A 79 -4.30 -17.77 -8.04
CA THR A 79 -5.61 -17.72 -7.37
C THR A 79 -6.52 -18.91 -7.73
N PHE A 80 -6.31 -19.51 -8.90
CA PHE A 80 -7.04 -20.69 -9.38
C PHE A 80 -6.08 -21.85 -9.63
N ILE A 81 -6.58 -23.08 -9.51
CA ILE A 81 -5.78 -24.30 -9.64
C ILE A 81 -5.32 -24.49 -11.10
N GLU A 82 -4.01 -24.42 -11.33
CA GLU A 82 -3.37 -24.71 -12.63
C GLU A 82 -3.14 -26.21 -12.80
N ALA A 83 -3.31 -26.73 -14.03
CA ALA A 83 -3.24 -28.18 -14.32
C ALA A 83 -1.92 -28.85 -13.85
N LYS A 84 -0.78 -28.16 -13.98
CA LYS A 84 0.55 -28.64 -13.52
C LYS A 84 0.66 -28.80 -12.00
N HIS A 85 -0.20 -28.11 -11.23
CA HIS A 85 -0.19 -28.08 -9.77
C HIS A 85 -1.35 -28.88 -9.15
N LEU A 86 -2.37 -29.22 -9.94
CA LEU A 86 -3.58 -29.95 -9.50
C LEU A 86 -3.27 -31.20 -8.66
N THR A 87 -2.40 -32.09 -9.13
CA THR A 87 -2.03 -33.31 -8.38
C THR A 87 -1.43 -32.97 -7.01
N LYS A 88 -0.51 -31.99 -6.98
CA LYS A 88 0.15 -31.55 -5.75
C LYS A 88 -0.83 -30.90 -4.77
N ILE A 89 -1.77 -30.11 -5.27
CA ILE A 89 -2.80 -29.45 -4.47
C ILE A 89 -3.77 -30.50 -3.88
N ARG A 90 -4.22 -31.49 -4.66
CA ARG A 90 -5.04 -32.62 -4.19
C ARG A 90 -4.32 -33.46 -3.12
N GLU A 91 -3.02 -33.72 -3.29
CA GLU A 91 -2.19 -34.41 -2.30
C GLU A 91 -2.09 -33.61 -0.98
N LEU A 92 -1.83 -32.31 -1.06
CA LEU A 92 -1.69 -31.44 0.12
C LEU A 92 -3.01 -31.20 0.86
N SER A 93 -4.12 -31.03 0.14
CA SER A 93 -5.45 -30.83 0.73
C SER A 93 -6.10 -32.14 1.20
N SER A 94 -5.62 -33.28 0.72
CA SER A 94 -6.31 -34.59 0.81
C SER A 94 -7.70 -34.60 0.15
N ASP A 95 -8.00 -33.63 -0.72
CA ASP A 95 -9.25 -33.51 -1.45
C ASP A 95 -9.03 -33.83 -2.93
N ASN A 96 -9.56 -34.97 -3.38
CA ASN A 96 -9.48 -35.42 -4.78
C ASN A 96 -10.59 -34.83 -5.68
N SER A 97 -11.55 -34.09 -5.12
CA SER A 97 -12.68 -33.51 -5.86
C SER A 97 -12.35 -32.20 -6.58
N LEU A 98 -11.35 -31.45 -6.10
CA LEU A 98 -10.85 -30.22 -6.72
C LEU A 98 -10.49 -30.44 -8.19
N GLU A 99 -10.90 -29.54 -9.09
CA GLU A 99 -10.61 -29.58 -10.53
C GLU A 99 -9.68 -28.43 -10.98
N GLU A 100 -9.28 -28.43 -12.26
CA GLU A 100 -8.57 -27.28 -12.85
C GLU A 100 -9.50 -26.06 -12.88
N LYS A 101 -8.97 -24.87 -12.54
CA LYS A 101 -9.69 -23.59 -12.44
C LYS A 101 -10.62 -23.43 -11.25
N ASP A 102 -10.71 -24.42 -10.36
CA ASP A 102 -11.29 -24.19 -9.03
C ASP A 102 -10.45 -23.16 -8.25
N PRO A 103 -11.02 -22.47 -7.25
CA PRO A 103 -10.26 -21.62 -6.34
C PRO A 103 -9.14 -22.41 -5.65
N ASN A 104 -7.92 -21.88 -5.66
CA ASN A 104 -6.78 -22.55 -5.06
C ASN A 104 -6.80 -22.39 -3.52
N PRO A 105 -6.96 -23.48 -2.74
CA PRO A 105 -7.04 -23.40 -1.28
C PRO A 105 -5.72 -23.00 -0.62
N PHE A 106 -4.60 -23.07 -1.35
CA PHE A 106 -3.26 -22.65 -0.90
C PHE A 106 -2.83 -21.32 -1.50
N HIS A 107 -3.73 -20.55 -2.10
CA HIS A 107 -3.37 -19.25 -2.66
C HIS A 107 -2.88 -18.28 -1.57
N ARG A 108 -1.70 -17.70 -1.77
CA ARG A 108 -1.12 -16.65 -0.93
C ARG A 108 -0.87 -15.38 -1.77
N PRO A 109 -1.30 -14.19 -1.31
CA PRO A 109 -0.96 -12.92 -1.96
C PRO A 109 0.56 -12.70 -1.93
N GLU A 110 1.09 -11.81 -2.78
CA GLU A 110 2.53 -11.52 -2.78
C GLU A 110 2.92 -10.83 -1.45
N PRO A 111 3.91 -11.32 -0.69
CA PRO A 111 4.13 -10.87 0.69
C PRO A 111 4.34 -9.36 0.86
N SER A 112 5.05 -8.71 -0.08
CA SER A 112 5.32 -7.28 -0.06
C SER A 112 4.08 -6.42 -0.37
N SER A 113 3.30 -6.81 -1.38
CA SER A 113 2.01 -6.22 -1.73
C SER A 113 0.99 -6.41 -0.60
N ASP A 114 0.96 -7.58 0.05
CA ASP A 114 0.05 -7.83 1.17
C ASP A 114 0.45 -7.02 2.42
N PHE A 115 1.75 -6.89 2.72
CA PHE A 115 2.23 -6.02 3.79
C PHE A 115 1.90 -4.54 3.54
N TYR A 116 2.09 -4.06 2.30
CA TYR A 116 1.65 -2.74 1.85
C TYR A 116 0.15 -2.53 2.10
N CYS A 117 -0.69 -3.44 1.61
CA CYS A 117 -2.14 -3.40 1.79
C CYS A 117 -2.53 -3.35 3.27
N GLN A 118 -2.01 -4.26 4.10
CA GLN A 118 -2.34 -4.35 5.52
C GLN A 118 -1.95 -3.08 6.28
N THR A 119 -0.76 -2.52 6.01
CA THR A 119 -0.24 -1.35 6.70
C THR A 119 -1.02 -0.10 6.32
N LEU A 120 -1.32 0.07 5.03
CA LEU A 120 -2.16 1.17 4.56
C LEU A 120 -3.61 1.06 5.08
N SER A 121 -4.16 -0.16 5.13
CA SER A 121 -5.47 -0.44 5.73
C SER A 121 -5.54 0.01 7.19
N ALA A 122 -4.48 -0.23 7.96
CA ALA A 122 -4.42 0.20 9.37
C ALA A 122 -4.39 1.73 9.51
N CYS A 123 -3.66 2.45 8.64
CA CYS A 123 -3.63 3.92 8.60
C CYS A 123 -5.01 4.51 8.24
N TRP A 124 -5.70 3.89 7.29
CA TRP A 124 -7.05 4.31 6.88
C TRP A 124 -8.12 3.92 7.89
N ALA A 125 -8.05 2.75 8.53
CA ALA A 125 -8.96 2.37 9.61
C ALA A 125 -8.87 3.33 10.82
N GLU A 126 -7.66 3.78 11.18
CA GLU A 126 -7.47 4.81 12.22
C GLU A 126 -8.03 6.18 11.78
N SER A 127 -7.91 6.51 10.49
CA SER A 127 -8.57 7.69 9.91
C SER A 127 -10.10 7.59 10.02
N GLY A 128 -10.67 6.42 9.73
CA GLY A 128 -12.10 6.12 9.84
C GLY A 128 -12.60 6.17 11.29
N ARG A 129 -11.79 5.67 12.24
CA ARG A 129 -12.05 5.80 13.69
C ARG A 129 -12.21 7.26 14.13
N LEU A 130 -11.56 8.19 13.44
CA LEU A 130 -11.65 9.64 13.69
C LEU A 130 -12.69 10.38 12.82
N LEU A 131 -13.25 9.76 11.78
CA LEU A 131 -14.38 10.34 11.04
C LEU A 131 -15.70 10.26 11.82
N LYS A 132 -16.60 11.21 11.57
CA LYS A 132 -18.02 11.11 11.93
C LYS A 132 -18.70 10.02 11.10
N ASP A 133 -19.87 9.55 11.54
CA ASP A 133 -20.72 8.66 10.73
C ASP A 133 -21.10 9.37 9.42
N GLY A 134 -20.81 8.75 8.27
CA GLY A 134 -20.95 9.39 6.96
C GLY A 134 -19.88 10.44 6.61
N GLY A 135 -18.81 10.53 7.41
CA GLY A 135 -17.62 11.34 7.10
C GLY A 135 -16.82 10.78 5.91
N ILE A 136 -16.04 11.65 5.29
CA ILE A 136 -15.45 11.44 3.96
C ILE A 136 -13.92 11.27 4.08
N MET A 137 -13.30 10.25 3.46
CA MET A 137 -11.84 10.07 3.39
C MET A 137 -11.31 10.22 1.96
N ALA A 138 -10.84 11.42 1.66
CA ALA A 138 -10.24 11.79 0.39
C ALA A 138 -8.81 11.29 0.24
N PHE A 139 -8.44 10.81 -0.95
CA PHE A 139 -7.05 10.68 -1.35
C PHE A 139 -6.82 11.00 -2.83
N THR A 140 -5.55 11.11 -3.19
CA THR A 140 -5.06 11.17 -4.56
C THR A 140 -4.06 10.04 -4.74
N PHE A 141 -4.17 9.26 -5.82
CA PHE A 141 -3.18 8.24 -6.15
C PHE A 141 -2.85 8.31 -7.63
N HIS A 142 -1.63 7.90 -7.96
CA HIS A 142 -1.11 7.86 -9.32
C HIS A 142 -0.27 6.59 -9.48
N HIS A 143 -0.68 5.70 -10.39
CA HIS A 143 0.14 4.55 -10.79
C HIS A 143 -0.17 4.12 -12.22
N ASN A 144 0.82 3.53 -12.88
CA ASN A 144 0.75 3.10 -14.28
C ASN A 144 0.64 1.56 -14.45
N GLU A 145 0.30 0.85 -13.37
CA GLU A 145 0.14 -0.61 -13.31
C GLU A 145 -1.15 -0.96 -12.56
N ASP A 146 -1.91 -1.91 -13.09
CA ASP A 146 -3.21 -2.31 -12.54
C ASP A 146 -3.12 -2.90 -11.13
N GLN A 147 -2.00 -3.58 -10.79
CA GLN A 147 -1.83 -4.20 -9.48
C GLN A 147 -1.82 -3.17 -8.34
N ALA A 148 -1.14 -2.04 -8.51
CA ALA A 148 -1.14 -0.98 -7.49
C ALA A 148 -2.53 -0.37 -7.26
N TRP A 149 -3.37 -0.31 -8.30
CA TRP A 149 -4.77 0.10 -8.17
C TRP A 149 -5.61 -0.96 -7.44
N ILE A 150 -5.37 -2.24 -7.68
CA ILE A 150 -6.01 -3.35 -6.95
C ILE A 150 -5.64 -3.29 -5.46
N ASP A 151 -4.36 -3.08 -5.15
CA ASP A 151 -3.83 -3.03 -3.79
C ASP A 151 -4.38 -1.84 -2.99
N ILE A 152 -4.44 -0.65 -3.61
CA ILE A 152 -5.11 0.53 -3.05
C ILE A 152 -6.60 0.27 -2.78
N LEU A 153 -7.33 -0.33 -3.72
CA LEU A 153 -8.75 -0.61 -3.53
C LEU A 153 -9.00 -1.68 -2.47
N LYS A 154 -8.16 -2.73 -2.41
CA LYS A 154 -8.16 -3.71 -1.33
C LYS A 154 -7.97 -3.03 0.03
N ALA A 155 -6.94 -2.20 0.17
CA ALA A 155 -6.67 -1.49 1.42
C ALA A 155 -7.82 -0.55 1.84
N LEU A 156 -8.53 0.05 0.87
CA LEU A 156 -9.69 0.90 1.12
C LEU A 156 -10.87 0.09 1.69
N PHE A 157 -11.18 -1.05 1.09
CA PHE A 157 -12.27 -1.92 1.52
C PHE A 157 -11.96 -2.66 2.83
N ASP A 158 -10.72 -3.13 3.00
CA ASP A 158 -10.25 -3.79 4.24
C ASP A 158 -10.23 -2.81 5.43
N ALA A 159 -10.00 -1.52 5.19
CA ALA A 159 -10.16 -0.45 6.18
C ALA A 159 -11.63 -0.11 6.51
N GLY A 160 -12.61 -0.72 5.84
CA GLY A 160 -14.04 -0.56 6.08
C GLY A 160 -14.72 0.60 5.35
N TYR A 161 -14.06 1.20 4.34
CA TYR A 161 -14.67 2.22 3.49
C TYR A 161 -15.50 1.60 2.36
N VAL A 162 -16.37 2.42 1.76
CA VAL A 162 -17.13 2.09 0.55
C VAL A 162 -16.82 3.15 -0.48
N LEU A 163 -16.52 2.73 -1.71
CA LEU A 163 -16.22 3.62 -2.83
C LEU A 163 -17.51 4.35 -3.27
N VAL A 164 -17.62 5.68 -3.10
CA VAL A 164 -18.87 6.42 -3.41
C VAL A 164 -18.79 7.32 -4.65
N ALA A 165 -17.61 7.84 -5.00
CA ALA A 165 -17.40 8.66 -6.18
C ALA A 165 -16.06 8.32 -6.87
N THR A 166 -15.91 8.73 -8.13
CA THR A 166 -14.72 8.45 -8.93
C THR A 166 -14.44 9.62 -9.88
N TYR A 167 -13.27 10.25 -9.78
CA TYR A 167 -12.91 11.44 -10.56
C TYR A 167 -11.53 11.29 -11.19
N PRO A 168 -11.45 10.93 -12.49
CA PRO A 168 -10.18 10.92 -13.21
C PRO A 168 -9.74 12.34 -13.54
N ILE A 169 -8.62 12.77 -12.95
CA ILE A 169 -7.87 13.96 -13.35
C ILE A 169 -6.81 13.52 -14.36
N ARG A 170 -6.57 14.33 -15.39
CA ARG A 170 -5.50 14.07 -16.37
C ARG A 170 -4.26 14.84 -15.94
N SER A 171 -3.14 14.14 -15.69
CA SER A 171 -1.85 14.78 -15.49
C SER A 171 -1.48 15.60 -16.74
N ASP A 172 -0.97 16.81 -16.54
CA ASP A 172 -0.58 17.69 -17.65
C ASP A 172 0.89 17.46 -18.04
N GLU A 173 1.25 16.20 -18.31
CA GLU A 173 2.57 15.86 -18.85
C GLU A 173 2.68 16.25 -20.33
N THR A 174 2.86 17.54 -20.60
CA THR A 174 3.55 17.98 -21.82
C THR A 174 5.03 17.58 -21.73
N LYS A 175 5.33 16.30 -21.98
CA LYS A 175 6.66 15.89 -22.42
C LYS A 175 7.00 16.72 -23.65
N GLY A 176 8.17 17.36 -23.64
CA GLY A 176 8.53 18.46 -24.55
C GLY A 176 8.37 18.13 -26.04
N GLU A 177 8.46 19.17 -26.88
CA GLU A 177 8.01 19.29 -28.29
C GLU A 177 8.47 18.20 -29.31
N THR A 178 9.17 17.15 -28.88
CA THR A 178 9.71 16.06 -29.70
C THR A 178 9.31 14.64 -29.23
N GLY A 179 8.27 14.51 -28.40
CA GLY A 179 7.69 13.22 -27.98
C GLY A 179 7.12 12.41 -29.16
N ALA A 180 7.87 11.43 -29.65
CA ALA A 180 7.50 10.62 -30.82
C ALA A 180 6.22 9.78 -30.63
N PHE A 181 5.51 9.54 -31.75
CA PHE A 181 4.32 8.68 -31.83
C PHE A 181 4.58 7.28 -31.24
N GLY A 182 4.14 7.04 -30.00
CA GLY A 182 4.20 5.72 -29.37
C GLY A 182 3.89 5.70 -27.87
N SER A 183 4.26 6.74 -27.12
CA SER A 183 4.19 6.75 -25.64
C SER A 183 2.90 7.35 -25.06
N ARG A 184 1.73 7.00 -25.59
CA ARG A 184 0.44 7.34 -24.93
C ARG A 184 0.16 6.35 -23.79
N LYS A 185 0.98 6.35 -22.74
CA LYS A 185 0.51 5.89 -21.44
C LYS A 185 -0.61 6.85 -21.02
N ILE A 186 -1.77 6.31 -20.68
CA ILE A 186 -2.89 7.11 -20.22
C ILE A 186 -2.66 7.33 -18.73
N GLU A 187 -2.38 8.57 -18.36
CA GLU A 187 -2.11 8.97 -16.98
C GLU A 187 -3.38 9.59 -16.39
N TYR A 188 -3.92 8.95 -15.37
CA TYR A 188 -5.08 9.41 -14.60
C TYR A 188 -4.71 9.47 -13.11
N ASP A 189 -5.01 10.58 -12.46
CA ASP A 189 -5.00 10.70 -10.99
C ASP A 189 -6.42 10.47 -10.46
N ILE A 190 -6.56 9.58 -9.46
CA ILE A 190 -7.77 8.80 -9.12
C ILE A 190 -7.62 8.40 -7.62
N ILE A 191 -8.57 8.41 -6.67
CA ILE A 191 -10.02 8.74 -6.60
C ILE A 191 -10.36 9.38 -5.23
N HIS A 192 -11.41 10.22 -5.17
CA HIS A 192 -11.97 10.77 -3.93
C HIS A 192 -13.21 9.99 -3.43
N VAL A 193 -12.97 9.09 -2.45
CA VAL A 193 -13.91 8.38 -1.53
C VAL A 193 -14.99 7.53 -2.17
#